data_AF-A0A356B2K7-F1
#
_entry.id   AF-A0A356B2K7-F1
#
_cell.length_a   1.000
_cell.length_b   1.000
_cell.length_c   1.000
_cell.angle_alpha   90.00
_cell.angle_beta   90.00
_cell.angle_gamma   90.00
#
_symmetry.space_group_name_H-M   'P 1'
#
loop_
_entity.id
_entity.type
_entity.pdbx_description
1 polymer ?
#
loop_
_entity_poly.entity_id
_entity_poly.type
_entity_poly.pdbx_seq_one_letter_code
_entity_poly.pdbx_strand_id
1 'polypeptide(L)'
;MDSSVIEIRKIKYNDYVDKHPDKPYGYYALGELELMSSSYDKAMNYFAKALQLDPYYERANIGYILCLLQEGKIMQAIRHFDKNGENIKQKRILMQDLVHGVCSDHPLTDPNVRIPVDCKTVDLTGKLNRVIWSYKRNRNIVTGILIALHFMSNPSKRHDFVKTIVYTDLVIQPGIVESLRWHMIRYLSDQQPDVCENRLIASLFQYIPINNMTPEYANTVFSVALTSQNKEQIRQIRQSADNAIIPITQDNLWHYIYLAHQNGSYDHSVMNDCLSLIRSGWVDSTVAGALKDMIALHMDGYTKQDLRTIQLFGFDIDGLKTAHSTV
;
A
#
# COMPACT_ATOMS: atom_id res chain seq x y z
N MET A 1 -14.46 13.83 4.63
CA MET A 1 -15.35 13.83 5.81
C MET A 1 -16.40 14.91 5.59
N ASP A 2 -17.65 14.72 6.00
CA ASP A 2 -18.70 15.73 5.83
C ASP A 2 -18.37 16.99 6.67
N SER A 3 -18.52 18.17 6.06
CA SER A 3 -18.29 19.48 6.68
C SER A 3 -19.13 19.65 7.95
N SER A 4 -20.34 19.09 7.96
CA SER A 4 -21.24 19.11 9.12
C SER A 4 -20.62 18.44 10.36
N VAL A 5 -19.91 17.33 10.17
CA VAL A 5 -19.28 16.55 11.25
C VAL A 5 -18.06 17.28 11.81
N ILE A 6 -17.31 17.98 10.96
CA ILE A 6 -16.16 18.79 11.38
C ILE A 6 -16.62 19.92 12.30
N GLU A 7 -17.67 20.65 11.91
CA GLU A 7 -18.18 21.78 12.72
C GLU A 7 -18.74 21.32 14.08
N ILE A 8 -19.49 20.21 14.11
CA ILE A 8 -19.96 19.62 15.39
C ILE A 8 -18.76 19.28 16.30
N ARG A 9 -17.69 18.70 15.74
CA ARG A 9 -16.49 18.36 16.50
C ARG A 9 -15.75 19.61 16.99
N LYS A 10 -15.68 20.68 16.19
CA LYS A 10 -15.07 21.96 16.61
C LYS A 10 -15.79 22.53 17.82
N ILE A 11 -17.12 22.58 17.80
CA ILE A 11 -17.93 23.05 18.95
C ILE A 11 -17.60 22.23 20.21
N LYS A 12 -17.58 20.89 20.08
CA LYS A 12 -17.26 19.99 21.19
C LYS A 12 -15.86 20.23 21.78
N TYR A 13 -14.85 20.41 20.94
CA TYR A 13 -13.48 20.62 21.42
C TYR A 13 -13.23 22.03 21.92
N ASN A 14 -13.96 23.04 21.44
CA ASN A 14 -13.93 24.38 22.04
C ASN A 14 -14.46 24.33 23.49
N ASP A 15 -15.63 23.71 23.73
CA ASP A 15 -16.16 23.52 25.10
C ASP A 15 -15.18 22.72 25.99
N TYR A 16 -14.49 21.73 25.42
CA TYR A 16 -13.44 21.00 26.14
C TYR A 16 -12.26 21.90 26.54
N VAL A 17 -11.78 22.74 25.62
CA VAL A 17 -10.67 23.67 25.90
C VAL A 17 -11.08 24.72 26.94
N ASP A 18 -12.33 25.19 26.91
CA ASP A 18 -12.85 26.13 27.91
C ASP A 18 -12.87 25.50 29.31
N LYS A 19 -13.24 24.22 29.42
CA LYS A 19 -13.24 23.46 30.68
C LYS A 19 -11.85 22.99 31.13
N HIS A 20 -10.94 22.79 30.20
CA HIS A 20 -9.61 22.22 30.44
C HIS A 20 -8.53 22.98 29.65
N PRO A 21 -8.29 24.27 29.96
CA PRO A 21 -7.40 25.13 29.18
C PRO A 21 -5.91 24.76 29.31
N ASP A 22 -5.57 23.94 30.29
CA ASP A 22 -4.23 23.43 30.60
C ASP A 22 -3.90 22.10 29.90
N LYS A 23 -4.89 21.45 29.26
CA LYS A 23 -4.69 20.16 28.60
C LYS A 23 -4.33 20.31 27.11
N PRO A 24 -3.20 19.74 26.64
CA PRO A 24 -2.77 19.87 25.24
C PRO A 24 -3.72 19.18 24.25
N TYR A 25 -4.45 18.15 24.70
CA TYR A 25 -5.32 17.33 23.85
C TYR A 25 -6.40 18.14 23.12
N GLY A 26 -7.06 19.08 23.82
CA GLY A 26 -8.13 19.89 23.21
C GLY A 26 -7.62 20.76 22.07
N TYR A 27 -6.47 21.42 22.29
CA TYR A 27 -5.81 22.22 21.24
C TYR A 27 -5.30 21.34 20.10
N TYR A 28 -4.74 20.17 20.38
CA TYR A 28 -4.36 19.22 19.33
C TYR A 28 -5.56 18.82 18.46
N ALA A 29 -6.69 18.47 19.08
CA ALA A 29 -7.88 18.05 18.34
C ALA A 29 -8.46 19.18 17.48
N LEU A 30 -8.47 20.42 17.98
CA LEU A 30 -8.82 21.60 17.18
C LEU A 30 -7.84 21.80 16.02
N GLY A 31 -6.55 21.65 16.26
CA GLY A 31 -5.52 21.74 15.21
C GLY A 31 -5.71 20.69 14.11
N GLU A 32 -6.05 19.46 14.47
CA GLU A 32 -6.35 18.38 13.53
C GLU A 32 -7.58 18.68 12.67
N LEU A 33 -8.64 19.23 13.26
CA LEU A 33 -9.85 19.64 12.53
C LEU A 33 -9.60 20.80 11.58
N GLU A 34 -8.77 21.77 11.99
CA GLU A 34 -8.37 22.89 11.13
C GLU A 34 -7.44 22.40 9.99
N LEU A 35 -6.55 21.44 10.25
CA LEU A 35 -5.73 20.79 9.23
C LEU A 35 -6.60 20.07 8.19
N MET A 36 -7.62 19.32 8.63
CA MET A 36 -8.61 18.69 7.74
C MET A 36 -9.43 19.70 6.95
N SER A 37 -9.61 20.91 7.49
CA SER A 37 -10.29 22.03 6.84
C SER A 37 -9.35 22.86 5.95
N SER A 38 -8.12 22.38 5.71
CA SER A 38 -7.05 23.08 4.99
C SER A 38 -6.72 24.48 5.52
N SER A 39 -7.08 24.77 6.77
CA SER A 39 -6.84 26.05 7.45
C SER A 39 -5.51 25.99 8.21
N TYR A 40 -4.41 25.90 7.45
CA TYR A 40 -3.09 25.56 7.97
C TYR A 40 -2.55 26.54 9.02
N ASP A 41 -2.72 27.85 8.83
CA ASP A 41 -2.28 28.86 9.80
C ASP A 41 -2.99 28.68 11.17
N LYS A 42 -4.31 28.42 11.16
CA LYS A 42 -5.08 28.16 12.37
C LYS A 42 -4.65 26.85 13.02
N ALA A 43 -4.49 25.80 12.23
CA ALA A 43 -4.01 24.51 12.69
C ALA A 43 -2.64 24.63 13.38
N MET A 44 -1.70 25.37 12.77
CA MET A 44 -0.38 25.65 13.35
C MET A 44 -0.48 26.37 14.69
N ASN A 45 -1.36 27.37 14.82
CA ASN A 45 -1.56 28.08 16.08
C ASN A 45 -2.08 27.15 17.18
N TYR A 46 -3.02 26.26 16.87
CA TYR A 46 -3.53 25.28 17.81
C TYR A 46 -2.48 24.23 18.20
N PHE A 47 -1.73 23.70 17.24
CA PHE A 47 -0.61 22.79 17.53
C PHE A 47 0.48 23.48 18.35
N ALA A 48 0.81 24.74 18.06
CA ALA A 48 1.77 25.51 18.84
C ALA A 48 1.30 25.70 20.29
N LYS A 49 0.01 25.97 20.52
CA LYS A 49 -0.56 26.02 21.88
C LYS A 49 -0.47 24.66 22.59
N ALA A 50 -0.78 23.56 21.91
CA ALA A 50 -0.61 22.22 22.48
C ALA A 50 0.85 21.96 22.88
N LEU A 51 1.80 22.35 22.05
CA LEU A 51 3.24 22.20 22.29
C LEU A 51 3.80 23.16 23.36
N GLN A 52 3.14 24.30 23.60
CA GLN A 52 3.47 25.18 24.73
C GLN A 52 3.09 24.55 26.07
N LEU A 53 1.96 23.84 26.11
CA LEU A 53 1.49 23.13 27.30
C LEU A 53 2.28 21.84 27.54
N ASP A 54 2.57 21.09 26.48
CA ASP A 54 3.41 19.90 26.52
C ASP A 54 4.34 19.83 25.29
N PRO A 55 5.62 20.21 25.44
CA PRO A 55 6.60 20.16 24.36
C PRO A 55 6.82 18.76 23.78
N TYR A 56 6.49 17.71 24.53
CA TYR A 56 6.69 16.32 24.14
C TYR A 56 5.43 15.69 23.55
N TYR A 57 4.36 16.46 23.34
CA TYR A 57 3.12 15.98 22.74
C TYR A 57 3.31 15.63 21.25
N GLU A 58 3.68 14.37 20.97
CA GLU A 58 4.22 13.99 19.67
C GLU A 58 3.22 14.14 18.51
N ARG A 59 1.93 13.92 18.77
CA ARG A 59 0.89 14.10 17.76
C ARG A 59 0.75 15.55 17.31
N ALA A 60 0.95 16.52 18.19
CA ALA A 60 0.99 17.94 17.80
C ALA A 60 2.27 18.27 17.03
N ASN A 61 3.40 17.66 17.38
CA ASN A 61 4.64 17.79 16.59
C ASN A 61 4.45 17.27 15.15
N ILE A 62 3.80 16.12 14.97
CA ILE A 62 3.46 15.58 13.64
C ILE A 62 2.52 16.54 12.90
N GLY A 63 1.40 16.94 13.53
CA GLY A 63 0.45 17.88 12.92
C GLY A 63 1.10 19.20 12.48
N TYR A 64 1.98 19.75 13.31
CA TYR A 64 2.72 20.97 12.99
C TYR A 64 3.68 20.79 11.79
N ILE A 65 4.40 19.66 11.71
CA ILE A 65 5.24 19.33 10.55
C ILE A 65 4.39 19.25 9.29
N LEU A 66 3.25 18.58 9.34
CA LEU A 66 2.36 18.44 8.19
C LEU A 66 1.83 19.79 7.71
N CYS A 67 1.38 20.67 8.62
CA CYS A 67 0.99 22.03 8.25
C CYS A 67 2.11 22.81 7.57
N LEU A 68 3.33 22.76 8.12
CA LEU A 68 4.50 23.44 7.51
C LEU A 68 4.78 22.94 6.09
N LEU A 69 4.59 21.64 5.83
CA LEU A 69 4.74 21.07 4.49
C LEU A 69 3.61 21.51 3.56
N GLN A 70 2.37 21.60 4.05
CA GLN A 70 1.23 22.08 3.27
C GLN A 70 1.38 23.54 2.86
N GLU A 71 1.97 24.38 3.71
CA GLU A 71 2.29 25.78 3.40
C GLU A 71 3.59 25.95 2.58
N GLY A 72 4.26 24.87 2.18
CA GLY A 72 5.51 24.91 1.42
C GLY A 72 6.73 25.37 2.23
N LYS A 73 6.62 25.49 3.56
CA LYS A 73 7.68 25.85 4.52
C LYS A 73 8.60 24.66 4.81
N ILE A 74 9.08 23.98 3.76
CA ILE A 74 9.85 22.72 3.81
C ILE A 74 11.04 22.78 4.77
N MET A 75 11.89 23.81 4.70
CA MET A 75 13.07 23.90 5.57
C MET A 75 12.73 24.11 7.05
N GLN A 76 11.54 24.65 7.35
CA GLN A 76 11.07 24.75 8.73
C GLN A 76 10.57 23.39 9.21
N ALA A 77 9.83 22.65 8.38
CA ALA A 77 9.37 21.30 8.69
C ALA A 77 10.53 20.34 9.00
N ILE A 78 11.58 20.37 8.16
CA ILE A 78 12.79 19.55 8.34
C ILE A 78 13.46 19.85 9.68
N ARG A 79 13.67 21.15 9.99
CA ARG A 79 14.29 21.57 11.26
C ARG A 79 13.43 21.21 12.47
N HIS A 80 12.10 21.29 12.35
CA HIS A 80 11.19 20.93 13.43
C HIS A 80 11.24 19.43 13.72
N PHE A 81 11.27 18.59 12.69
CA PHE A 81 11.44 17.15 12.86
C PHE A 81 12.83 16.79 13.38
N ASP A 82 13.90 17.41 12.89
CA ASP A 82 15.26 17.16 13.40
C ASP A 82 15.37 17.45 14.90
N LYS A 83 14.63 18.45 15.41
CA LYS A 83 14.61 18.81 16.83
C LYS A 83 13.73 17.90 17.68
N ASN A 84 12.54 17.52 17.19
CA ASN A 84 11.50 16.86 17.99
C ASN A 84 11.24 15.39 17.58
N GLY A 85 11.97 14.87 16.60
CA GLY A 85 11.68 13.60 15.94
C GLY A 85 12.11 12.36 16.71
N GLU A 86 13.00 12.47 17.71
CA GLU A 86 13.52 11.30 18.45
C GLU A 86 12.41 10.48 19.12
N ASN A 87 11.45 11.14 19.78
CA ASN A 87 10.32 10.45 20.41
C ASN A 87 9.35 9.85 19.38
N ILE A 88 9.22 10.49 18.21
CA ILE A 88 8.40 9.99 17.10
C ILE A 88 9.05 8.73 16.51
N LYS A 89 10.37 8.71 16.33
CA LYS A 89 11.14 7.56 15.82
C LYS A 89 10.99 6.31 16.69
N GLN A 90 10.92 6.48 18.01
CA GLN A 90 10.75 5.35 18.93
C GLN A 90 9.35 4.72 18.86
N LYS A 91 8.33 5.47 18.40
CA LYS A 91 6.93 5.03 18.38
C LYS A 91 6.51 4.67 16.95
N ARG A 92 6.52 3.37 16.63
CA ARG A 92 6.20 2.83 15.28
C ARG A 92 4.92 3.40 14.66
N ILE A 93 3.83 3.48 15.44
CA ILE A 93 2.53 4.00 14.97
C ILE A 93 2.65 5.48 14.56
N LEU A 94 3.31 6.30 15.39
CA LEU A 94 3.50 7.72 15.09
C LEU A 94 4.42 7.93 13.88
N MET A 95 5.44 7.10 13.74
CA MET A 95 6.29 7.13 12.55
C MET A 95 5.49 6.79 11.29
N GLN A 96 4.67 5.73 11.34
CA GLN A 96 3.79 5.35 10.24
C GLN A 96 2.83 6.48 9.87
N ASP A 97 2.19 7.10 10.86
CA ASP A 97 1.27 8.23 10.69
C ASP A 97 1.98 9.42 10.02
N LEU A 98 3.16 9.81 10.53
CA LEU A 98 3.95 10.88 9.94
C LEU A 98 4.32 10.56 8.48
N VAL A 99 4.86 9.38 8.20
CA VAL A 99 5.27 8.98 6.85
C VAL A 99 4.07 9.05 5.91
N HIS A 100 2.92 8.52 6.32
CA HIS A 100 1.69 8.55 5.53
C HIS A 100 1.21 9.98 5.25
N GLY A 101 1.21 10.84 6.27
CA GLY A 101 0.81 12.25 6.13
C GLY A 101 1.77 13.09 5.29
N VAL A 102 3.06 12.71 5.20
CA VAL A 102 4.01 13.37 4.28
C VAL A 102 3.78 12.90 2.84
N CYS A 103 3.42 11.63 2.65
CA CYS A 103 3.17 11.05 1.33
C CYS A 103 1.81 11.44 0.71
N SER A 104 0.80 11.76 1.52
CA SER A 104 -0.57 11.98 1.05
C SER A 104 -1.19 13.26 1.62
N ASP A 105 -2.17 13.82 0.90
CA ASP A 105 -2.97 14.96 1.39
C ASP A 105 -4.17 14.51 2.25
N HIS A 106 -4.30 13.21 2.52
CA HIS A 106 -5.37 12.68 3.35
C HIS A 106 -5.01 12.79 4.84
N PRO A 107 -5.99 13.15 5.70
CA PRO A 107 -5.74 13.24 7.13
C PRO A 107 -5.39 11.88 7.74
N LEU A 108 -4.71 11.91 8.90
CA LEU A 108 -4.26 10.77 9.72
C LEU A 108 -5.41 9.86 10.25
N THR A 109 -6.62 10.01 9.73
CA THR A 109 -7.82 9.35 10.22
C THR A 109 -8.10 8.07 9.45
N ASP A 110 -7.89 6.99 10.19
CA ASP A 110 -8.19 5.59 9.96
C ASP A 110 -7.12 4.78 9.20
N PRO A 111 -6.21 4.07 9.91
CA PRO A 111 -5.23 3.16 9.30
C PRO A 111 -5.86 2.00 8.50
N ASN A 112 -7.21 1.89 8.52
CA ASN A 112 -7.99 0.91 7.77
C ASN A 112 -8.58 1.44 6.46
N VAL A 113 -8.57 2.75 6.20
CA VAL A 113 -8.96 3.29 4.88
C VAL A 113 -7.74 3.25 3.97
N ARG A 114 -7.39 2.04 3.55
CA ARG A 114 -6.33 1.74 2.58
C ARG A 114 -6.92 1.73 1.17
N ILE A 115 -7.38 2.89 0.73
CA ILE A 115 -7.66 3.14 -0.68
C ILE A 115 -6.29 3.35 -1.38
N PRO A 116 -6.14 3.04 -2.67
CA PRO A 116 -5.04 3.56 -3.49
C PRO A 116 -5.04 5.08 -3.41
N VAL A 117 -4.30 5.64 -2.45
CA VAL A 117 -4.15 7.07 -2.29
C VAL A 117 -3.07 7.51 -3.27
N ASP A 118 -3.39 8.48 -4.11
CA ASP A 118 -2.38 9.12 -4.95
C ASP A 118 -1.42 9.92 -4.07
N CYS A 119 -0.13 9.79 -4.38
CA CYS A 119 0.88 10.51 -3.64
C CYS A 119 0.84 12.00 -3.96
N LYS A 120 1.18 12.81 -2.96
CA LYS A 120 1.33 14.24 -3.12
C LYS A 120 2.42 14.56 -4.14
N THR A 121 2.16 15.53 -5.01
CA THR A 121 3.20 16.08 -5.87
C THR A 121 4.02 17.13 -5.12
N VAL A 122 5.34 17.00 -5.15
CA VAL A 122 6.24 17.92 -4.45
C VAL A 122 7.27 18.43 -5.44
N ASP A 123 7.32 19.75 -5.62
CA ASP A 123 8.39 20.38 -6.36
C ASP A 123 9.43 21.03 -5.42
N LEU A 124 10.66 20.54 -5.51
CA LEU A 124 11.83 21.03 -4.78
C LEU A 124 12.78 21.83 -5.68
N THR A 125 12.35 22.25 -6.88
CA THR A 125 13.16 23.11 -7.77
C THR A 125 13.75 24.30 -6.99
N GLY A 126 15.06 24.51 -7.14
CA GLY A 126 15.81 25.55 -6.41
C GLY A 126 16.15 25.24 -4.94
N LYS A 127 15.51 24.25 -4.30
CA LYS A 127 15.77 23.82 -2.91
C LYS A 127 16.41 22.42 -2.81
N LEU A 128 16.31 21.61 -3.87
CA LEU A 128 16.70 20.20 -3.91
C LEU A 128 18.09 19.93 -3.31
N ASN A 129 19.11 20.67 -3.73
CA ASN A 129 20.48 20.46 -3.23
C ASN A 129 20.61 20.65 -1.71
N ARG A 130 19.87 21.61 -1.14
CA ARG A 130 19.87 21.83 0.32
C ARG A 130 19.17 20.68 1.05
N VAL A 131 18.06 20.18 0.49
CA VAL A 131 17.32 19.05 1.05
C VAL A 131 18.14 17.76 0.98
N ILE A 132 18.79 17.49 -0.17
CA ILE A 132 19.72 16.36 -0.34
C ILE A 132 20.88 16.45 0.66
N TRP A 133 21.46 17.64 0.85
CA TRP A 133 22.53 17.83 1.82
C TRP A 133 22.06 17.53 3.26
N SER A 134 20.87 17.99 3.63
CA SER A 134 20.25 17.68 4.93
C SER A 134 19.99 16.18 5.09
N TYR A 135 19.50 15.50 4.05
CA TYR A 135 19.30 14.05 4.05
C TYR A 135 20.61 13.29 4.29
N LYS A 136 21.68 13.64 3.57
CA LYS A 136 23.00 13.01 3.73
C LYS A 136 23.57 13.17 5.13
N ARG A 137 23.26 14.27 5.82
CA ARG A 137 23.74 14.56 7.17
C ARG A 137 23.00 13.79 8.25
N ASN A 138 21.67 13.81 8.22
CA ASN A 138 20.84 13.36 9.35
C ASN A 138 20.00 12.10 9.04
N ARG A 139 19.96 11.63 7.79
CA ARG A 139 19.07 10.53 7.32
C ARG A 139 17.62 10.73 7.81
N ASN A 140 17.15 11.97 7.75
CA ASN A 140 15.80 12.32 8.16
C ASN A 140 14.77 11.71 7.20
N ILE A 141 13.80 10.97 7.74
CA ILE A 141 12.77 10.30 6.95
C ILE A 141 11.92 11.29 6.14
N VAL A 142 11.61 12.46 6.72
CA VAL A 142 10.83 13.51 6.05
C VAL A 142 11.59 14.06 4.85
N THR A 143 12.91 14.27 4.96
CA THR A 143 13.71 14.73 3.81
C THR A 143 13.82 13.65 2.75
N GLY A 144 13.96 12.38 3.13
CA GLY A 144 13.95 11.25 2.21
C GLY A 144 12.66 11.21 1.39
N ILE A 145 11.50 11.27 2.04
CA ILE A 145 10.19 11.22 1.37
C ILE A 145 10.02 12.41 0.43
N LEU A 146 10.35 13.62 0.87
CA LEU A 146 10.24 14.82 0.01
C LEU A 146 11.12 14.71 -1.26
N ILE A 147 12.34 14.16 -1.11
CA ILE A 147 13.23 13.89 -2.25
C ILE A 147 12.61 12.83 -3.17
N ALA A 148 12.03 11.77 -2.61
CA ALA A 148 11.41 10.71 -3.39
C ALA A 148 10.18 11.18 -4.17
N LEU A 149 9.30 11.94 -3.52
CA LEU A 149 8.14 12.57 -4.17
C LEU A 149 8.57 13.52 -5.29
N HIS A 150 9.63 14.29 -5.07
CA HIS A 150 10.17 15.17 -6.11
C HIS A 150 10.67 14.40 -7.34
N PHE A 151 11.40 13.31 -7.14
CA PHE A 151 11.91 12.51 -8.25
C PHE A 151 10.83 11.72 -8.99
N MET A 152 9.77 11.33 -8.28
CA MET A 152 8.58 10.74 -8.89
C MET A 152 7.83 11.76 -9.76
N SER A 153 7.65 13.00 -9.29
CA SER A 153 7.01 14.08 -10.07
C SER A 153 7.89 14.61 -11.21
N ASN A 154 9.21 14.60 -11.04
CA ASN A 154 10.18 15.11 -12.02
C ASN A 154 11.19 14.03 -12.43
N PRO A 155 10.82 13.13 -13.36
CA PRO A 155 11.70 12.08 -13.83
C PRO A 155 12.89 12.67 -14.59
N SER A 156 14.06 12.63 -13.97
CA SER A 156 15.34 13.07 -14.54
C SER A 156 16.42 12.04 -14.25
N LYS A 157 17.39 11.85 -15.15
CA LYS A 157 18.59 11.02 -14.86
C LYS A 157 19.60 11.69 -13.93
N ARG A 158 19.33 12.92 -13.48
CA ARG A 158 20.20 13.61 -12.52
C ARG A 158 20.01 13.01 -11.13
N HIS A 159 21.14 12.83 -10.42
CA HIS A 159 21.20 12.32 -9.05
C HIS A 159 20.83 10.84 -8.87
N ASP A 160 21.00 9.99 -9.89
CA ASP A 160 20.67 8.55 -9.80
C ASP A 160 21.28 7.86 -8.58
N PHE A 161 22.54 8.15 -8.24
CA PHE A 161 23.15 7.62 -7.01
C PHE A 161 22.38 8.00 -5.73
N VAL A 162 21.89 9.24 -5.64
CA VAL A 162 21.09 9.69 -4.50
C VAL A 162 19.71 9.03 -4.53
N LYS A 163 19.11 8.86 -5.72
CA LYS A 163 17.82 8.18 -5.87
C LYS A 163 17.88 6.75 -5.36
N THR A 164 18.86 5.97 -5.81
CA THR A 164 19.04 4.59 -5.39
C THR A 164 19.13 4.52 -3.86
N ILE A 165 19.99 5.34 -3.26
CA ILE A 165 20.15 5.37 -1.79
C ILE A 165 18.83 5.72 -1.09
N VAL A 166 18.15 6.80 -1.50
CA VAL A 166 16.91 7.25 -0.87
C VAL A 166 15.82 6.18 -1.02
N TYR A 167 15.69 5.58 -2.21
CA TYR A 167 14.66 4.57 -2.46
C TYR A 167 14.94 3.30 -1.66
N THR A 168 16.18 2.82 -1.60
CA THR A 168 16.56 1.66 -0.78
C THR A 168 16.26 1.89 0.71
N ASP A 169 16.54 3.09 1.24
CA ASP A 169 16.27 3.42 2.65
C ASP A 169 14.76 3.49 2.96
N LEU A 170 13.95 3.95 2.01
CA LEU A 170 12.52 4.23 2.20
C LEU A 170 11.61 3.06 1.89
N VAL A 171 11.97 2.18 0.96
CA VAL A 171 11.04 1.18 0.40
C VAL A 171 10.49 0.20 1.45
N ILE A 172 11.25 -0.05 2.51
CA ILE A 172 10.88 -0.93 3.64
C ILE A 172 10.07 -0.16 4.71
N GLN A 173 10.04 1.17 4.68
CA GLN A 173 9.43 1.96 5.75
C GLN A 173 7.90 1.82 5.79
N PRO A 174 7.32 1.58 6.99
CA PRO A 174 5.87 1.53 7.14
C PRO A 174 5.27 2.93 6.92
N GLY A 175 4.03 2.97 6.42
CA GLY A 175 3.30 4.22 6.18
C GLY A 175 3.55 4.85 4.81
N ILE A 176 4.60 4.42 4.09
CA ILE A 176 4.80 4.85 2.70
C ILE A 176 3.56 4.45 1.89
N VAL A 177 3.00 5.41 1.17
CA VAL A 177 1.85 5.19 0.30
C VAL A 177 2.25 4.24 -0.81
N GLU A 178 1.34 3.31 -1.13
CA GLU A 178 1.63 2.17 -1.98
C GLU A 178 2.05 2.57 -3.41
N SER A 179 1.45 3.63 -3.97
CA SER A 179 1.84 4.18 -5.27
C SER A 179 3.30 4.67 -5.31
N LEU A 180 3.79 5.33 -4.25
CA LEU A 180 5.21 5.70 -4.13
C LEU A 180 6.10 4.46 -3.94
N ARG A 181 5.66 3.47 -3.15
CA ARG A 181 6.42 2.22 -2.97
C ARG A 181 6.61 1.48 -4.28
N TRP A 182 5.55 1.36 -5.08
CA TRP A 182 5.59 0.78 -6.42
C TRP A 182 6.56 1.53 -7.34
N HIS A 183 6.51 2.87 -7.35
CA HIS A 183 7.44 3.69 -8.13
C HIS A 183 8.91 3.43 -7.74
N MET A 184 9.19 3.38 -6.43
CA MET A 184 10.54 3.10 -5.93
C MET A 184 11.03 1.72 -6.35
N ILE A 185 10.19 0.69 -6.23
CA ILE A 185 10.57 -0.67 -6.63
C ILE A 185 10.84 -0.78 -8.12
N ARG A 186 10.00 -0.18 -8.98
CA ARG A 186 10.26 -0.15 -10.42
C ARG A 186 11.62 0.45 -10.75
N TYR A 187 12.00 1.53 -10.08
CA TYR A 187 13.32 2.13 -10.31
C TYR A 187 14.44 1.21 -9.79
N LEU A 188 14.25 0.62 -8.61
CA LEU A 188 15.23 -0.26 -8.01
C LEU A 188 15.39 -1.59 -8.76
N SER A 189 14.35 -2.10 -9.44
CA SER A 189 14.44 -3.35 -10.21
C SER A 189 15.49 -3.28 -11.31
N ASP A 190 15.64 -2.11 -11.93
CA ASP A 190 16.62 -1.90 -13.00
C ASP A 190 18.05 -1.77 -12.47
N GLN A 191 18.22 -1.32 -11.22
CA GLN A 191 19.53 -1.01 -10.62
C GLN A 191 20.03 -2.09 -9.67
N GLN A 192 19.12 -2.79 -8.99
CA GLN A 192 19.36 -3.75 -7.91
C GLN A 192 18.31 -4.87 -7.97
N PRO A 193 18.53 -5.92 -8.79
CA PRO A 193 17.58 -7.02 -8.95
C PRO A 193 17.22 -7.72 -7.63
N ASP A 194 18.17 -7.84 -6.71
CA ASP A 194 17.98 -8.48 -5.39
C ASP A 194 16.84 -7.86 -4.55
N VAL A 195 16.54 -6.57 -4.76
CA VAL A 195 15.44 -5.89 -4.06
C VAL A 195 14.09 -6.48 -4.46
N CYS A 196 13.97 -6.97 -5.71
CA CYS A 196 12.77 -7.59 -6.23
C CYS A 196 12.54 -9.02 -5.69
N GLU A 197 13.54 -9.63 -5.09
CA GLU A 197 13.43 -10.95 -4.46
C GLU A 197 13.10 -10.85 -2.96
N ASN A 198 13.15 -9.63 -2.40
CA ASN A 198 12.93 -9.42 -0.98
C ASN A 198 11.45 -9.62 -0.61
N ARG A 199 11.18 -10.78 0.00
CA ARG A 199 9.85 -11.18 0.49
C ARG A 199 9.26 -10.22 1.51
N LEU A 200 10.08 -9.55 2.32
CA LEU A 200 9.58 -8.58 3.30
C LEU A 200 8.94 -7.40 2.59
N ILE A 201 9.55 -6.89 1.52
CA ILE A 201 8.99 -5.79 0.74
C ILE A 201 7.73 -6.25 0.02
N ALA A 202 7.77 -7.43 -0.60
CA ALA A 202 6.62 -8.01 -1.29
C ALA A 202 5.40 -8.15 -0.36
N SER A 203 5.61 -8.48 0.92
CA SER A 203 4.54 -8.60 1.92
C SER A 203 3.83 -7.29 2.26
N LEU A 204 4.41 -6.14 1.90
CA LEU A 204 3.85 -4.81 2.20
C LEU A 204 2.76 -4.38 1.20
N PHE A 205 2.61 -5.08 0.08
CA PHE A 205 1.66 -4.73 -0.98
C PHE A 205 0.29 -5.41 -0.79
N GLN A 206 -0.76 -4.68 -1.13
CA GLN A 206 -2.16 -5.10 -1.08
C GLN A 206 -2.79 -5.21 -2.47
N TYR A 207 -2.22 -4.54 -3.48
CA TYR A 207 -2.69 -4.62 -4.87
C TYR A 207 -1.54 -4.38 -5.86
N ILE A 208 -1.77 -4.76 -7.12
CA ILE A 208 -0.84 -4.54 -8.23
C ILE A 208 -1.39 -3.43 -9.15
N PRO A 209 -0.63 -2.35 -9.41
CA PRO A 209 -1.08 -1.25 -10.27
C PRO A 209 -1.09 -1.65 -11.75
N ILE A 210 -1.99 -1.02 -12.52
CA ILE A 210 -2.17 -1.29 -13.96
C ILE A 210 -0.93 -0.91 -14.79
N ASN A 211 -0.24 0.16 -14.41
CA ASN A 211 0.84 0.69 -15.24
C ASN A 211 2.22 0.26 -14.75
N ASN A 212 3.06 -0.10 -15.72
CA ASN A 212 4.50 -0.03 -15.60
C ASN A 212 5.13 -1.02 -14.59
N MET A 213 4.85 -2.33 -14.70
CA MET A 213 5.57 -3.33 -13.90
C MET A 213 6.09 -4.54 -14.67
N THR A 214 7.17 -5.12 -14.12
CA THR A 214 7.73 -6.39 -14.56
C THR A 214 6.84 -7.53 -14.06
N PRO A 215 6.36 -8.42 -14.95
CA PRO A 215 5.57 -9.59 -14.54
C PRO A 215 6.24 -10.43 -13.46
N GLU A 216 7.57 -10.47 -13.45
CA GLU A 216 8.38 -11.20 -12.49
C GLU A 216 8.11 -10.72 -11.06
N TYR A 217 8.15 -9.42 -10.81
CA TYR A 217 7.95 -8.88 -9.46
C TYR A 217 6.50 -8.98 -9.01
N ALA A 218 5.54 -8.76 -9.91
CA ALA A 218 4.13 -8.95 -9.62
C ALA A 218 3.83 -10.40 -9.18
N ASN A 219 4.47 -11.38 -9.81
CA ASN A 219 4.39 -12.78 -9.40
C ASN A 219 5.05 -13.05 -8.05
N THR A 220 6.14 -12.35 -7.70
CA THR A 220 6.73 -12.42 -6.35
C THR A 220 5.79 -11.86 -5.29
N VAL A 221 5.12 -10.73 -5.56
CA VAL A 221 4.12 -10.15 -4.65
C VAL A 221 2.95 -11.12 -4.45
N PHE A 222 2.45 -11.71 -5.53
CA PHE A 222 1.36 -12.67 -5.46
C PHE A 222 1.76 -13.96 -4.72
N SER A 223 2.95 -14.51 -4.97
CA SER A 223 3.43 -15.71 -4.27
C SER A 223 3.54 -15.50 -2.76
N VAL A 224 4.05 -14.33 -2.33
CA VAL A 224 4.12 -13.97 -0.91
C VAL A 224 2.73 -13.81 -0.30
N ALA A 225 1.78 -13.21 -1.01
CA ALA A 225 0.40 -13.11 -0.54
C ALA A 225 -0.28 -14.49 -0.39
N LEU A 226 -0.01 -15.43 -1.29
CA LEU A 226 -0.53 -16.80 -1.17
C LEU A 226 0.00 -17.50 0.09
N THR A 227 1.24 -17.21 0.51
CA THR A 227 1.80 -17.76 1.76
C THR A 227 1.20 -17.13 3.03
N SER A 228 0.69 -15.91 2.98
CA SER A 228 0.15 -15.21 4.16
C SER A 228 -1.25 -15.70 4.58
N GLN A 229 -1.92 -16.49 3.74
CA GLN A 229 -3.29 -17.02 3.93
C GLN A 229 -4.37 -15.96 4.21
N ASN A 230 -4.10 -14.68 3.97
CA ASN A 230 -5.09 -13.61 4.10
C ASN A 230 -6.00 -13.57 2.86
N LYS A 231 -7.21 -14.13 2.98
CA LYS A 231 -8.17 -14.29 1.87
C LYS A 231 -8.50 -12.98 1.15
N GLU A 232 -8.70 -11.89 1.89
CA GLU A 232 -9.03 -10.59 1.31
C GLU A 232 -7.86 -10.01 0.51
N GLN A 233 -6.65 -10.09 1.06
CA GLN A 233 -5.43 -9.65 0.38
C GLN A 233 -5.19 -10.44 -0.90
N ILE A 234 -5.34 -11.77 -0.86
CA ILE A 234 -5.15 -12.64 -2.03
C ILE A 234 -6.15 -12.26 -3.13
N ARG A 235 -7.43 -12.08 -2.78
CA ARG A 235 -8.48 -11.67 -3.74
C ARG A 235 -8.20 -10.31 -4.36
N GLN A 236 -7.82 -9.32 -3.57
CA GLN A 236 -7.48 -7.99 -4.05
C GLN A 236 -6.30 -8.01 -5.01
N ILE A 237 -5.21 -8.70 -4.64
CA ILE A 237 -4.03 -8.84 -5.49
C ILE A 237 -4.39 -9.57 -6.78
N ARG A 238 -5.16 -10.67 -6.70
CA ARG A 238 -5.56 -11.42 -7.89
C ARG A 238 -6.40 -10.58 -8.85
N GLN A 239 -7.44 -9.92 -8.34
CA GLN A 239 -8.28 -9.05 -9.15
C GLN A 239 -7.47 -7.92 -9.81
N SER A 240 -6.51 -7.36 -9.08
CA SER A 240 -5.63 -6.32 -9.62
C SER A 240 -4.66 -6.84 -10.69
N ALA A 241 -4.16 -8.08 -10.56
CA ALA A 241 -3.32 -8.73 -11.56
C ALA A 241 -4.08 -9.01 -12.86
N ASP A 242 -5.33 -9.50 -12.73
CA ASP A 242 -6.22 -9.74 -13.87
C ASP A 242 -6.53 -8.42 -14.60
N ASN A 243 -6.83 -7.35 -13.86
CA ASN A 243 -7.07 -6.01 -14.43
C ASN A 243 -5.83 -5.43 -15.12
N ALA A 244 -4.64 -5.72 -14.61
CA ALA A 244 -3.36 -5.32 -15.19
C ALA A 244 -2.88 -6.25 -16.32
N ILE A 245 -3.63 -7.33 -16.62
CA ILE A 245 -3.32 -8.34 -17.64
C ILE A 245 -1.89 -8.90 -17.44
N ILE A 246 -1.54 -9.22 -16.19
CA ILE A 246 -0.23 -9.76 -15.86
C ILE A 246 -0.23 -11.27 -16.06
N PRO A 247 0.73 -11.84 -16.82
CA PRO A 247 0.84 -13.28 -16.95
C PRO A 247 1.30 -13.88 -15.62
N ILE A 248 0.42 -14.68 -15.01
CA ILE A 248 0.71 -15.37 -13.74
C ILE A 248 1.50 -16.65 -14.04
N THR A 249 2.53 -16.93 -13.24
CA THR A 249 3.36 -18.14 -13.39
C THR A 249 2.56 -19.40 -13.06
N GLN A 250 2.93 -20.53 -13.68
CA GLN A 250 2.29 -21.83 -13.42
C GLN A 250 2.30 -22.20 -11.94
N ASP A 251 3.41 -21.94 -11.24
CA ASP A 251 3.53 -22.18 -9.81
C ASP A 251 2.49 -21.39 -9.01
N ASN A 252 2.32 -20.10 -9.31
CA ASN A 252 1.35 -19.24 -8.62
C ASN A 252 -0.09 -19.62 -8.93
N LEU A 253 -0.38 -20.00 -10.18
CA LEU A 253 -1.69 -20.54 -10.58
C LEU A 253 -2.02 -21.78 -9.74
N TRP A 254 -1.08 -22.71 -9.63
CA TRP A 254 -1.29 -23.92 -8.84
C TRP A 254 -1.50 -23.62 -7.35
N HIS A 255 -0.69 -22.75 -6.75
CA HIS A 255 -0.85 -22.38 -5.34
C HIS A 255 -2.21 -21.71 -5.07
N TYR A 256 -2.69 -20.87 -6.00
CA TYR A 256 -4.00 -20.25 -5.91
C TYR A 256 -5.13 -21.29 -5.99
N ILE A 257 -5.06 -22.22 -6.95
CA ILE A 257 -6.00 -23.35 -7.09
C ILE A 257 -5.98 -24.24 -5.84
N TYR A 258 -4.80 -24.55 -5.31
CA TYR A 258 -4.65 -25.34 -4.10
C TYR A 258 -5.37 -24.69 -2.92
N LEU A 259 -5.18 -23.38 -2.72
CA LEU A 259 -5.89 -22.64 -1.67
C LEU A 259 -7.40 -22.59 -1.90
N ALA A 260 -7.86 -22.41 -3.14
CA ALA A 260 -9.28 -22.43 -3.49
C ALA A 260 -9.91 -23.79 -3.17
N HIS A 261 -9.23 -24.87 -3.56
CA HIS A 261 -9.66 -26.26 -3.33
C HIS A 261 -9.75 -26.60 -1.84
N GLN A 262 -8.72 -26.27 -1.06
CA GLN A 262 -8.72 -26.48 0.40
C GLN A 262 -9.87 -25.72 1.11
N ASN A 263 -10.27 -24.57 0.56
CA ASN A 263 -11.34 -23.76 1.12
C ASN A 263 -12.73 -24.07 0.54
N GLY A 264 -12.83 -24.90 -0.50
CA GLY A 264 -14.07 -25.15 -1.25
C GLY A 264 -14.67 -23.88 -1.88
N SER A 265 -13.85 -22.87 -2.18
CA SER A 265 -14.28 -21.57 -2.70
C SER A 265 -13.78 -21.40 -4.12
N TYR A 266 -14.68 -21.58 -5.09
CA TYR A 266 -14.36 -21.53 -6.50
C TYR A 266 -14.97 -20.28 -7.16
N ASP A 267 -14.21 -19.67 -8.07
CA ASP A 267 -14.66 -18.57 -8.92
C ASP A 267 -14.27 -18.86 -10.39
N HIS A 268 -14.73 -18.02 -11.32
CA HIS A 268 -14.40 -18.18 -12.74
C HIS A 268 -12.90 -18.03 -13.03
N SER A 269 -12.15 -17.30 -12.19
CA SER A 269 -10.70 -17.18 -12.33
C SER A 269 -10.02 -18.51 -12.01
N VAL A 270 -10.40 -19.20 -10.94
CA VAL A 270 -9.92 -20.54 -10.58
C VAL A 270 -10.23 -21.56 -11.69
N MET A 271 -11.43 -21.51 -12.28
CA MET A 271 -11.77 -22.35 -13.43
C MET A 271 -10.82 -22.11 -14.61
N ASN A 272 -10.63 -20.84 -15.00
CA ASN A 272 -9.75 -20.48 -16.10
C ASN A 272 -8.30 -20.89 -15.85
N ASP A 273 -7.83 -20.74 -14.60
CA ASP A 273 -6.48 -21.13 -14.18
C ASP A 273 -6.30 -22.65 -14.24
N CYS A 274 -7.27 -23.42 -13.73
CA CYS A 274 -7.26 -24.88 -13.82
C CYS A 274 -7.16 -25.33 -15.29
N LEU A 275 -8.01 -24.77 -16.16
CA LEU A 275 -8.01 -25.09 -17.58
C LEU A 275 -6.71 -24.68 -18.27
N SER A 276 -6.12 -23.53 -17.89
CA SER A 276 -4.82 -23.08 -18.39
C SER A 276 -3.71 -24.09 -18.06
N LEU A 277 -3.65 -24.55 -16.81
CA LEU A 277 -2.69 -25.58 -16.39
C LEU A 277 -2.90 -26.90 -17.14
N ILE A 278 -4.14 -27.39 -17.22
CA ILE A 278 -4.48 -28.63 -17.94
C ILE A 278 -4.05 -28.54 -19.42
N ARG A 279 -4.35 -27.43 -20.09
CA ARG A 279 -4.00 -27.23 -21.51
C ARG A 279 -2.50 -27.09 -21.73
N SER A 280 -1.76 -26.63 -20.74
CA SER A 280 -0.29 -26.65 -20.74
C SER A 280 0.32 -28.03 -20.45
N GLY A 281 -0.51 -29.04 -20.17
CA GLY A 281 -0.08 -30.40 -19.82
C GLY A 281 0.32 -30.57 -18.35
N TRP A 282 0.02 -29.59 -17.51
CA TRP A 282 0.31 -29.61 -16.08
C TRP A 282 -0.95 -30.04 -15.32
N VAL A 283 -1.01 -31.33 -14.93
CA VAL A 283 -2.17 -31.93 -14.25
C VAL A 283 -1.69 -32.74 -13.04
N ASP A 284 -2.18 -32.37 -11.86
CA ASP A 284 -1.98 -33.12 -10.61
C ASP A 284 -3.33 -33.46 -9.95
N SER A 285 -3.28 -34.17 -8.82
CA SER A 285 -4.48 -34.52 -8.06
C SER A 285 -5.26 -33.30 -7.58
N THR A 286 -4.58 -32.19 -7.31
CA THR A 286 -5.20 -30.95 -6.82
C THR A 286 -6.00 -30.28 -7.91
N VAL A 287 -5.41 -30.08 -9.09
CA VAL A 287 -6.06 -29.46 -10.25
C VAL A 287 -7.21 -30.32 -10.75
N ALA A 288 -7.01 -31.65 -10.81
CA ALA A 288 -8.07 -32.58 -11.19
C ALA A 288 -9.22 -32.58 -10.17
N GLY A 289 -8.92 -32.59 -8.87
CA GLY A 289 -9.90 -32.50 -7.80
C GLY A 289 -10.68 -31.19 -7.82
N ALA A 290 -9.99 -30.06 -7.95
CA ALA A 290 -10.61 -28.74 -8.05
C ALA A 290 -11.56 -28.65 -9.25
N LEU A 291 -11.15 -29.13 -10.44
CA LEU A 291 -12.04 -29.13 -11.60
C LEU A 291 -13.25 -30.04 -11.38
N LYS A 292 -13.05 -31.22 -10.79
CA LYS A 292 -14.13 -32.16 -10.45
C LYS A 292 -15.18 -31.51 -9.56
N ASP A 293 -14.74 -30.81 -8.51
CA ASP A 293 -15.62 -30.08 -7.60
C ASP A 293 -16.38 -28.95 -8.33
N MET A 294 -15.69 -28.18 -9.18
CA MET A 294 -16.33 -27.11 -9.95
C MET A 294 -17.37 -27.62 -10.96
N ILE A 295 -17.12 -28.78 -11.58
CA ILE A 295 -18.11 -29.45 -12.45
C ILE A 295 -19.33 -29.90 -11.62
N ALA A 296 -19.11 -30.43 -10.42
CA ALA A 296 -20.19 -30.81 -9.51
C ALA A 296 -21.04 -29.60 -9.07
N LEU A 297 -20.44 -28.41 -9.01
CA LEU A 297 -21.12 -27.13 -8.75
C LEU A 297 -21.78 -26.52 -9.99
N HIS A 298 -21.82 -27.23 -11.12
CA HIS A 298 -22.40 -26.76 -12.38
C HIS A 298 -21.75 -25.48 -12.94
N MET A 299 -20.44 -25.31 -12.75
CA MET A 299 -19.69 -24.22 -13.38
C MET A 299 -19.35 -24.54 -14.85
N ASP A 300 -19.57 -23.57 -15.73
CA ASP A 300 -19.28 -23.70 -17.17
C ASP A 300 -17.85 -23.24 -17.53
N GLY A 301 -17.39 -23.61 -18.74
CA GLY A 301 -16.13 -23.11 -19.33
C GLY A 301 -15.15 -24.18 -19.81
N TYR A 302 -15.35 -25.44 -19.40
CA TYR A 302 -14.52 -26.57 -19.82
C TYR A 302 -14.98 -27.17 -21.15
N THR A 303 -14.04 -27.72 -21.91
CA THR A 303 -14.33 -28.40 -23.19
C THR A 303 -14.26 -29.93 -23.04
N LYS A 304 -14.83 -30.65 -24.02
CA LYS A 304 -14.67 -32.12 -24.10
C LYS A 304 -13.21 -32.54 -24.20
N GLN A 305 -12.35 -31.70 -24.77
CA GLN A 305 -10.92 -31.97 -24.88
C GLN A 305 -10.23 -31.87 -23.52
N ASP A 306 -10.57 -30.87 -22.71
CA ASP A 306 -10.02 -30.71 -21.36
C ASP A 306 -10.33 -31.94 -20.48
N LEU A 307 -11.56 -32.45 -20.55
CA LEU A 307 -11.97 -33.67 -19.83
C LEU A 307 -11.19 -34.92 -20.29
N ARG A 308 -10.94 -35.06 -21.59
CA ARG A 308 -10.14 -36.16 -22.14
C ARG A 308 -8.69 -36.08 -21.67
N THR A 309 -8.12 -34.88 -21.60
CA THR A 309 -6.75 -34.69 -21.10
C THR A 309 -6.62 -35.24 -19.68
N ILE A 310 -7.56 -34.93 -18.79
CA ILE A 310 -7.51 -35.38 -17.40
C ILE A 310 -7.66 -36.91 -17.28
N GLN A 311 -8.50 -37.51 -18.12
CA GLN A 311 -8.61 -38.98 -18.23
C GLN A 311 -7.28 -39.62 -18.68
N LEU A 312 -6.55 -38.98 -19.61
CA LEU A 312 -5.22 -39.45 -20.02
C LEU A 312 -4.20 -39.42 -18.88
N PHE A 313 -4.33 -38.47 -17.95
CA PHE A 313 -3.52 -38.40 -16.72
C PHE A 313 -4.01 -39.33 -15.61
N GLY A 314 -5.03 -40.16 -15.85
CA GLY A 314 -5.49 -41.21 -14.93
C GLY A 314 -6.52 -40.75 -13.88
N PHE A 315 -7.10 -39.56 -14.04
CA PHE A 315 -8.14 -39.06 -13.15
C PHE A 315 -9.53 -39.26 -13.76
N ASP A 316 -10.40 -39.96 -13.03
CA ASP A 316 -11.74 -40.32 -13.52
C ASP A 316 -12.80 -39.26 -13.15
N ILE A 317 -13.51 -38.78 -14.17
CA ILE A 317 -14.56 -37.74 -14.09
C ILE A 317 -15.93 -38.31 -14.54
N ASP A 318 -16.01 -39.59 -14.89
CA ASP A 318 -17.19 -40.16 -15.56
C ASP A 318 -18.47 -40.19 -14.69
N GLY A 319 -18.36 -39.96 -13.39
CA GLY A 319 -19.50 -39.88 -12.46
C GLY A 319 -20.25 -38.54 -12.41
N LEU A 320 -19.76 -37.47 -13.05
CA LEU A 320 -20.34 -36.11 -12.93
C LEU A 320 -21.26 -35.71 -14.08
N LYS A 321 -21.33 -36.51 -15.15
CA LYS A 321 -22.11 -36.19 -16.36
C LYS A 321 -23.61 -36.52 -16.27
N THR A 322 -24.12 -37.02 -15.15
CA THR A 322 -25.50 -37.52 -15.08
C THR A 322 -26.58 -36.44 -14.90
N ALA A 323 -26.24 -35.13 -14.88
CA ALA A 323 -27.25 -34.08 -14.68
C ALA A 323 -27.64 -33.25 -15.92
N HIS A 324 -26.86 -33.26 -17.01
CA HIS A 324 -27.14 -32.40 -18.18
C HIS A 324 -27.21 -33.16 -19.50
N SER A 325 -28.08 -34.17 -19.53
CA SER A 325 -28.56 -34.79 -20.77
C SER A 325 -30.08 -35.02 -20.72
N THR A 326 -30.83 -33.94 -20.51
CA THR A 326 -32.29 -33.80 -20.81
C THR A 326 -32.52 -32.28 -20.88
N VAL A 327 -32.90 -31.62 -21.98
CA VAL A 327 -33.55 -31.94 -23.26
C VAL A 327 -33.06 -30.92 -24.28
#